data_AF-A0A353G7A6-F1
#
_entry.id   AF-A0A353G7A6-F1
#
_cell.length_a   1.000
_cell.length_b   1.000
_cell.length_c   1.000
_cell.angle_alpha   90.00
_cell.angle_beta   90.00
_cell.angle_gamma   90.00
#
_symmetry.space_group_name_H-M   'P 1'
#
loop_
_entity.id
_entity.type
_entity.pdbx_description
1 polymer ?
#
loop_
_entity_poly.entity_id
_entity_poly.type
_entity_poly.pdbx_seq_one_letter_code
_entity_poly.pdbx_strand_id
1 'polypeptide(L)'
;MDKILISACLMGRPVRYDGKGKPLHHAAIVRWQEEGRLVVFCPEQAGGLPTPRPPAEIENGGSGDDVLQGHARVLEVTGGDVTDQFIA
;
A
#
# COMPACT_ATOMS: atom_id res chain seq x y z
N MET A 1 -22.39 -5.10 -10.69
CA MET A 1 -21.07 -5.18 -11.34
C MET A 1 -20.03 -4.91 -10.29
N ASP A 2 -19.15 -5.87 -10.02
CA ASP A 2 -18.27 -5.81 -8.84
C ASP A 2 -17.10 -4.85 -9.06
N LYS A 3 -16.80 -4.08 -8.01
CA LYS A 3 -15.64 -3.19 -7.94
C LYS A 3 -14.40 -3.97 -7.51
N ILE A 4 -13.23 -3.51 -7.96
CA ILE A 4 -11.93 -4.13 -7.68
C ILE A 4 -11.05 -3.07 -7.03
N LEU A 5 -10.58 -3.34 -5.81
CA LEU A 5 -9.58 -2.50 -5.16
C LEU A 5 -8.21 -2.76 -5.81
N ILE A 6 -7.50 -1.70 -6.18
CA ILE A 6 -6.17 -1.78 -6.77
C ILE A 6 -5.23 -0.77 -6.13
N SER A 7 -4.00 -1.21 -5.83
CA SER A 7 -2.97 -0.35 -5.26
C SER A 7 -2.67 0.83 -6.19
N ALA A 8 -2.76 2.04 -5.65
CA ALA A 8 -2.61 3.28 -6.40
C ALA A 8 -1.29 3.40 -7.16
N CYS A 9 -0.20 2.83 -6.62
CA CYS A 9 1.09 2.79 -7.29
C CYS A 9 1.07 1.97 -8.59
N LEU A 10 0.24 0.92 -8.69
CA LEU A 10 0.06 0.10 -9.90
C LEU A 10 -0.67 0.85 -11.01
N MET A 11 -1.41 1.91 -10.66
CA MET A 11 -2.01 2.85 -11.61
C MET A 11 -1.10 4.04 -11.94
N GLY A 12 0.19 3.97 -11.55
CA GLY A 12 1.18 5.00 -11.85
C GLY A 12 1.14 6.22 -10.91
N ARG A 13 0.29 6.24 -9.87
CA ARG A 13 0.27 7.36 -8.92
C ARG A 13 1.58 7.39 -8.11
N PRO A 14 2.17 8.57 -7.86
CA PRO A 14 3.45 8.73 -7.15
C PRO A 14 3.27 8.58 -5.63
N VAL A 15 2.95 7.37 -5.17
CA VAL A 15 2.54 7.09 -3.78
C VAL A 15 3.44 6.08 -3.06
N ARG A 16 4.43 5.50 -3.76
CA ARG A 16 5.41 4.61 -3.14
C ARG A 16 6.30 5.41 -2.18
N TYR A 17 6.96 4.70 -1.28
CA TYR A 17 7.89 5.28 -0.32
C TYR A 17 8.97 6.17 -0.97
N ASP A 18 9.40 5.85 -2.19
CA ASP A 18 10.40 6.59 -2.99
C ASP A 18 9.81 7.72 -3.85
N GLY A 19 8.53 8.07 -3.66
CA GLY A 19 7.83 9.10 -4.43
C GLY A 19 7.45 8.71 -5.86
N LYS A 20 7.60 7.42 -6.23
CA LYS A 20 7.33 6.96 -7.61
C LYS A 20 6.03 6.18 -7.74
N GLY A 21 5.56 6.07 -8.97
CA GLY A 21 4.61 5.03 -9.37
C GLY A 21 5.33 3.71 -9.67
N LYS A 22 4.55 2.65 -9.88
CA LYS A 22 5.01 1.38 -10.47
C LYS A 22 3.91 0.85 -11.39
N PRO A 23 3.65 1.53 -12.53
CA PRO A 23 2.53 1.20 -13.40
C PRO A 23 2.61 -0.27 -13.84
N LEU A 24 1.51 -0.99 -13.67
CA LEU A 24 1.38 -2.38 -14.11
C LEU A 24 0.62 -2.40 -15.44
N HIS A 25 1.32 -2.76 -16.51
CA HIS A 25 0.72 -2.86 -17.84
C HIS A 25 0.16 -4.27 -18.04
N HIS A 26 -1.16 -4.40 -17.92
CA HIS A 26 -1.86 -5.66 -18.19
C HIS A 26 -3.22 -5.39 -18.83
N ALA A 27 -3.58 -6.16 -19.85
CA ALA A 27 -4.83 -5.97 -20.61
C ALA A 27 -6.09 -6.00 -19.72
N ALA A 28 -6.09 -6.84 -18.68
CA ALA A 28 -7.20 -6.88 -17.72
C ALA A 28 -7.38 -5.55 -16.96
N ILE A 29 -6.29 -4.85 -16.60
CA ILE A 29 -6.35 -3.57 -15.88
C ILE A 29 -6.96 -2.50 -16.78
N VAL A 30 -6.54 -2.44 -18.06
CA VAL A 30 -7.09 -1.51 -19.05
C VAL A 30 -8.59 -1.74 -19.20
N ARG A 31 -9.01 -2.98 -19.43
CA ARG A 31 -10.42 -3.35 -19.53
C ARG A 31 -11.20 -2.95 -18.27
N TRP A 32 -10.71 -3.28 -17.08
CA TRP A 32 -11.41 -2.94 -15.82
C TRP A 32 -11.47 -1.45 -15.54
N GLN A 33 -10.50 -0.68 -16.04
CA GLN A 33 -10.50 0.78 -15.98
C GLN A 33 -11.58 1.36 -16.90
N GLU A 34 -11.68 0.90 -18.15
CA GLU A 34 -12.72 1.29 -19.11
C GLU A 34 -14.12 0.93 -18.61
N GLU A 35 -14.25 -0.23 -17.95
CA GLU A 35 -15.48 -0.69 -17.28
C GLU A 35 -15.81 0.11 -15.99
N GLY A 36 -14.94 1.03 -15.56
CA GLY A 36 -15.13 1.83 -14.34
C GLY A 36 -15.15 1.00 -13.04
N ARG A 37 -14.49 -0.16 -13.03
CA ARG A 37 -14.51 -1.11 -11.90
C ARG A 37 -13.41 -0.88 -10.87
N LEU A 38 -12.33 -0.20 -11.26
CA LEU A 38 -11.17 0.00 -10.39
C LEU A 38 -11.43 1.07 -9.33
N VAL A 39 -11.23 0.71 -8.07
CA VAL A 39 -11.14 1.62 -6.93
C VAL A 39 -9.67 1.73 -6.55
N VAL A 40 -9.09 2.91 -6.80
CA VAL A 40 -7.65 3.15 -6.69
C VAL A 40 -7.30 3.66 -5.30
N PHE A 41 -6.49 2.93 -4.55
CA PHE A 41 -6.25 3.21 -3.12
C PHE A 41 -4.80 2.98 -2.67
N CYS A 42 -4.32 3.77 -1.71
CA CYS A 42 -3.03 3.59 -1.05
C CYS A 42 -3.27 3.52 0.46
N PRO A 43 -3.19 2.32 1.09
CA PRO A 43 -3.41 2.17 2.52
C PRO A 43 -2.48 3.05 3.36
N GLU A 44 -1.19 3.06 3.04
CA GLU A 44 -0.18 3.81 3.80
C GLU A 44 -0.44 5.32 3.86
N GLN A 45 -0.87 5.95 2.74
CA GLN A 45 -1.25 7.36 2.77
C GLN A 45 -2.60 7.61 3.44
N ALA A 46 -3.54 6.67 3.30
CA ALA A 46 -4.83 6.77 3.99
C ALA A 46 -4.67 6.67 5.51
N GLY A 47 -3.72 5.85 5.98
CA GLY A 47 -3.31 5.76 7.38
C GLY A 47 -2.39 6.91 7.84
N GLY A 48 -2.06 7.86 6.96
CA GLY A 48 -1.39 9.11 7.33
C GLY A 48 0.11 9.19 7.06
N LEU A 49 0.73 8.18 6.42
CA LEU A 49 2.14 8.26 6.06
C LEU A 49 2.37 9.22 4.88
N PRO A 50 3.47 10.00 4.90
CA PRO A 50 3.78 10.93 3.83
C PRO A 50 4.33 10.21 2.58
N THR A 51 4.54 10.98 1.52
CA THR A 51 5.32 10.55 0.36
C THR A 51 6.32 11.67 0.00
N PRO A 52 7.66 11.43 0.01
CA PRO A 52 8.32 10.16 0.32
C PRO A 52 8.24 9.79 1.81
N ARG A 53 8.57 8.54 2.13
CA ARG A 53 8.69 8.01 3.49
C ARG A 53 9.79 6.93 3.53
N PRO A 54 10.38 6.63 4.70
CA PRO A 54 11.33 5.54 4.83
C PRO A 54 10.70 4.18 4.45
N PRO A 55 11.47 3.22 3.91
CA PRO A 55 11.04 1.84 3.79
C PRO A 55 10.68 1.26 5.16
N ALA A 56 9.63 0.44 5.22
CA ALA A 56 9.20 -0.26 6.42
C ALA A 56 8.94 -1.74 6.14
N GLU A 57 9.20 -2.57 7.14
CA GLU A 57 9.03 -4.03 7.09
C GLU A 57 8.32 -4.52 8.35
N ILE A 58 7.61 -5.65 8.24
CA ILE A 58 7.06 -6.34 9.39
C ILE A 58 8.21 -6.98 10.16
N GLU A 59 8.32 -6.69 11.44
CA GLU A 59 9.44 -7.15 12.25
C GLU A 59 9.55 -8.69 12.24
N ASN A 60 10.78 -9.19 12.29
CA ASN A 60 11.10 -10.62 12.28
C ASN A 60 10.53 -11.41 11.07
N GLY A 61 10.15 -10.74 9.98
CA GLY A 61 9.55 -11.38 8.81
C GLY A 61 8.13 -11.90 9.07
N GLY A 62 7.41 -11.32 10.03
CA GLY A 62 6.03 -11.65 10.31
C GLY A 62 5.06 -11.34 9.16
N SER A 63 3.80 -11.71 9.35
CA SER A 63 2.71 -11.50 8.40
C SER A 63 1.82 -10.31 8.77
N GLY A 64 0.96 -9.90 7.85
CA GLY A 64 -0.07 -8.90 8.15
C GLY A 64 -1.02 -9.35 9.26
N ASP A 65 -1.32 -10.65 9.35
CA ASP A 65 -2.16 -11.19 10.42
C ASP A 65 -1.47 -11.06 11.79
N ASP A 66 -0.15 -11.25 11.85
CA ASP A 66 0.61 -11.04 13.08
C ASP A 66 0.54 -9.57 13.54
N VAL A 67 0.57 -8.62 12.61
CA VAL A 67 0.40 -7.20 12.91
C VAL A 67 -1.01 -6.92 13.45
N LEU A 68 -2.04 -7.43 12.78
CA LEU A 68 -3.44 -7.21 13.17
C LEU A 68 -3.79 -7.85 14.53
N GLN A 69 -3.10 -8.94 14.90
CA GLN A 69 -3.24 -9.59 16.20
C GLN A 69 -2.37 -8.97 17.30
N GLY A 70 -1.51 -8.01 16.97
CA GLY A 70 -0.57 -7.38 17.91
C GLY A 70 0.63 -8.26 18.26
N HIS A 71 0.94 -9.27 17.45
CA HIS A 71 2.10 -10.15 17.59
C HIS A 71 3.35 -9.64 16.86
N ALA A 72 3.18 -8.69 15.93
CA ALA A 72 4.27 -8.04 15.21
C ALA A 72 4.01 -6.55 15.01
N ARG A 73 5.07 -5.80 14.83
CA ARG A 73 5.05 -4.36 14.47
C ARG A 73 5.55 -4.13 13.06
N VAL A 74 5.17 -3.00 12.48
CA VAL A 74 5.73 -2.50 11.22
C VAL A 74 6.76 -1.43 11.55
N LEU A 75 8.03 -1.71 11.27
CA LEU A 75 9.15 -0.84 11.61
C LEU A 75 9.78 -0.24 10.35
N GLU A 76 10.01 1.06 10.35
CA GLU A 76 10.82 1.70 9.32
C GLU A 76 12.32 1.48 9.54
N VAL A 77 13.11 1.57 8.46
CA VAL A 77 14.57 1.38 8.49
C VAL A 77 15.32 2.35 9.43
N THR A 78 14.68 3.45 9.80
CA THR A 78 15.14 4.45 10.78
C THR A 78 14.86 4.06 12.24
N GLY A 79 14.15 2.94 12.47
CA GLY A 79 13.79 2.44 13.80
C GLY A 79 12.46 2.97 14.35
N GLY A 80 11.74 3.80 13.58
CA GLY A 80 10.39 4.24 13.91
C GLY A 80 9.38 3.11 13.83
N ASP A 81 8.40 3.13 14.72
CA ASP A 81 7.25 2.23 14.70
C ASP A 81 6.09 2.93 13.98
N VAL A 82 5.66 2.35 12.86
CA VAL A 82 4.59 2.88 12.00
C VAL A 82 3.38 1.95 11.96
N THR A 83 3.25 1.05 12.95
CA THR A 83 2.19 0.05 13.02
C THR A 83 0.80 0.67 12.95
N ASP A 84 0.57 1.76 13.68
CA ASP A 84 -0.75 2.42 13.73
C ASP A 84 -1.21 2.89 12.35
N GLN A 85 -0.29 3.45 11.53
CA GLN A 85 -0.62 3.91 10.18
C GLN A 85 -0.87 2.76 9.19
N PHE A 86 -0.41 1.54 9.50
CA PHE A 86 -0.68 0.34 8.70
C PHE A 86 -1.98 -0.37 9.11
N ILE A 87 -2.55 -0.05 10.27
CA ILE A 87 -3.82 -0.61 10.78
C ILE A 87 -5.02 0.34 10.54
N ALA A 88 -4.78 1.65 10.47
CA ALA A 88 -5.78 2.72 10.40
C ALA A 88 -6.82 2.62 9.26
#